data_AF-A0A4Y2N1G5-F1
#
_entry.id   AF-A0A4Y2N1G5-F1
#
_cell.length_a   1.000
_cell.length_b   1.000
_cell.length_c   1.000
_cell.angle_alpha   90.00
_cell.angle_beta   90.00
_cell.angle_gamma   90.00
#
_symmetry.space_group_name_H-M   'P 1'
#
loop_
_entity.id
_entity.type
_entity.pdbx_description
1 polymer ?
#
loop_
_entity_poly.entity_id
_entity_poly.type
_entity_poly.pdbx_seq_one_letter_code
_entity_poly.pdbx_strand_id
1 'polypeptide(L)'
;MIYRVLTRKTPYKPKSRTGRPLVTDIRSDRQIQRMASSQKMLVREITGASLLQISNNTVHRRIIESGYMIHAKMARRLPLSKLHISKRLQWARNHMSYGDKWMAVLFSDEKIGTSMNLTGI
;
A
#
# COMPACT_ATOMS: atom_id res chain seq x y z
N MET A 1 28.80 0.08 39.68
CA MET A 1 27.77 -0.49 38.77
C MET A 1 27.29 -1.88 39.23
N ILE A 2 28.18 -2.72 39.78
CA ILE A 2 27.91 -4.12 40.18
C ILE A 2 26.83 -4.26 41.26
N TYR A 3 26.84 -3.42 42.31
CA TYR A 3 25.88 -3.50 43.42
C TYR A 3 24.40 -3.34 43.02
N ARG A 4 24.11 -2.60 41.95
CA ARG A 4 22.72 -2.36 41.47
C ARG A 4 22.12 -3.53 40.68
N VAL A 5 22.97 -4.44 40.20
CA VAL A 5 22.59 -5.61 39.41
C VAL A 5 22.34 -6.80 40.34
N LEU A 6 23.17 -6.97 41.37
CA LEU A 6 23.11 -8.11 42.30
C LEU A 6 21.92 -8.08 43.28
N THR A 7 21.34 -6.91 43.57
CA THR A 7 20.22 -6.78 44.52
C THR A 7 18.84 -6.97 43.90
N ARG A 8 18.74 -7.22 42.58
CA ARG A 8 17.45 -7.30 41.86
C ARG A 8 16.97 -8.75 41.74
N LYS A 9 15.75 -9.00 42.22
CA LYS A 9 15.04 -10.29 42.04
C LYS A 9 14.47 -10.50 40.63
N THR A 10 14.45 -9.46 39.78
CA THR A 10 13.90 -9.49 38.42
C THR A 10 14.96 -9.11 37.38
N PRO A 11 14.94 -9.72 36.18
CA PRO A 11 15.96 -9.50 35.15
C PRO A 11 16.04 -8.02 34.72
N TYR A 12 17.26 -7.50 34.61
CA TYR A 12 17.52 -6.10 34.27
C TYR A 12 17.10 -5.81 32.82
N LYS A 13 16.01 -5.07 32.64
CA LYS A 13 15.71 -4.38 31.38
C LYS A 13 16.36 -3.00 31.41
N PRO A 14 17.36 -2.72 30.55
CA PRO A 14 17.90 -1.38 30.43
C PRO A 14 16.79 -0.43 29.97
N LYS A 15 16.75 0.77 30.54
CA LYS A 15 15.84 1.82 30.07
C LYS A 15 16.19 2.16 28.62
N SER A 16 15.17 2.31 27.78
CA SER A 16 15.34 2.78 26.41
C SER A 16 16.00 4.16 26.41
N ARG A 17 17.02 4.34 25.58
CA ARG A 17 17.61 5.66 25.34
C ARG A 17 16.58 6.54 24.61
N THR A 18 16.47 7.79 25.01
CA THR A 18 15.51 8.77 24.46
C THR A 18 15.82 9.20 23.02
N GLY A 19 16.95 8.76 22.45
CA GLY A 19 17.32 9.06 21.07
C GLY A 19 17.60 10.54 20.80
N ARG A 20 17.89 10.86 19.55
CA ARG A 20 18.06 12.25 19.10
C ARG A 20 16.68 12.92 18.97
N PRO A 21 16.51 14.18 19.42
CA PRO A 21 15.29 14.93 19.19
C PRO A 21 14.94 15.00 17.70
N LEU A 22 13.65 14.98 17.43
CA LEU A 22 13.13 15.04 16.08
C LEU A 22 13.19 16.47 15.55
N VAL A 23 13.49 16.62 14.25
CA VAL A 23 13.45 17.93 13.56
C VAL A 23 12.01 18.39 13.32
N THR A 24 11.06 17.45 13.30
CA THR A 24 9.64 17.74 13.04
C THR A 24 8.83 17.71 14.32
N ASP A 25 7.81 18.57 14.37
CA ASP A 25 6.81 18.63 15.43
C ASP A 25 5.55 17.83 15.03
N ILE A 26 4.70 17.52 16.01
CA ILE A 26 3.43 16.82 15.82
C ILE A 26 2.56 17.55 14.79
N ARG A 27 2.57 18.89 14.76
CA ARG A 27 1.78 19.67 13.81
C ARG A 27 2.29 19.53 12.37
N SER A 28 3.60 19.56 12.18
CA SER A 28 4.18 19.41 10.84
C SER A 28 4.03 17.99 10.31
N ASP A 29 4.15 16.98 11.17
CA ASP A 29 3.90 15.59 10.81
C ASP A 29 2.44 15.40 10.33
N ARG A 30 1.46 16.02 11.00
CA ARG A 30 0.06 16.01 10.55
C ARG A 30 -0.13 16.74 9.22
N GLN A 31 0.57 17.84 8.99
CA GLN A 31 0.51 18.56 7.71
C GLN A 31 1.06 17.70 6.57
N ILE A 32 2.21 17.06 6.77
CA ILE A 32 2.82 16.10 5.83
C ILE A 32 1.83 14.98 5.49
N GLN A 33 1.18 14.41 6.51
CA GLN A 33 0.17 13.37 6.32
C GLN A 33 -1.02 13.85 5.48
N ARG A 34 -1.52 15.06 5.71
CA ARG A 34 -2.65 15.62 4.94
C ARG A 34 -2.30 15.90 3.48
N MET A 35 -1.11 16.44 3.23
CA MET A 35 -0.63 16.68 1.87
C MET A 35 -0.45 15.36 1.10
N ALA A 36 0.09 14.33 1.76
CA ALA A 36 0.27 13.01 1.16
C ALA A 36 -1.06 12.29 0.88
N SER A 37 -2.01 12.35 1.83
CA SER A 37 -3.26 11.58 1.73
C SER A 37 -4.37 12.31 0.95
N SER A 38 -4.77 13.50 1.40
CA SER A 38 -5.90 14.24 0.83
C SER A 38 -5.54 14.90 -0.50
N GLN A 39 -4.38 15.55 -0.55
CA GLN A 39 -3.93 16.26 -1.76
C GLN A 39 -3.19 15.34 -2.74
N LYS A 40 -2.84 14.12 -2.33
CA LYS A 40 -2.12 13.11 -3.14
C LYS A 40 -0.78 13.62 -3.70
N MET A 41 -0.11 14.49 -2.96
CA MET A 41 1.17 15.06 -3.36
C MET A 41 2.30 14.04 -3.25
N LEU A 42 3.29 14.14 -4.14
CA LEU A 42 4.52 13.35 -4.08
C LEU A 42 5.44 13.88 -2.97
N VAL A 43 6.34 13.02 -2.46
CA VAL A 43 7.31 13.37 -1.40
C VAL A 43 8.11 14.65 -1.74
N ARG A 44 8.50 14.81 -3.00
CA ARG A 44 9.23 15.99 -3.48
C ARG A 44 8.38 17.27 -3.42
N GLU A 45 7.11 17.17 -3.81
CA GLU A 45 6.17 18.29 -3.78
C GLU A 45 5.85 18.67 -2.34
N ILE A 46 5.64 17.68 -1.46
CA ILE A 46 5.45 17.89 -0.03
C ILE A 46 6.65 18.57 0.59
N THR A 47 7.87 18.18 0.20
CA THR A 47 9.09 18.80 0.72
C THR A 47 9.21 20.26 0.29
N GLY A 48 8.84 20.59 -0.94
CA GLY A 48 8.82 21.98 -1.42
C GLY A 48 7.67 22.83 -0.84
N ALA A 49 6.50 22.22 -0.61
CA ALA A 49 5.33 22.88 -0.04
C ALA A 49 5.39 22.99 1.48
N SER A 50 6.15 22.09 2.12
CA SER A 50 6.48 22.21 3.54
C SER A 50 7.44 23.37 3.69
N LEU A 51 7.01 24.44 4.36
CA LEU A 51 7.84 25.61 4.70
C LEU A 51 8.97 25.27 5.71
N LEU A 52 9.36 24.01 5.81
CA LEU A 52 10.30 23.47 6.77
C LEU A 52 11.56 23.04 6.03
N GLN A 53 12.73 23.32 6.62
CA GLN A 53 14.03 22.88 6.09
C GLN A 53 14.24 21.38 6.33
N ILE A 54 13.47 20.55 5.62
CA ILE A 54 13.38 19.11 5.80
C ILE A 54 13.80 18.41 4.51
N SER A 55 14.48 17.27 4.63
CA SER A 55 14.84 16.44 3.48
C SER A 55 13.69 15.53 3.02
N ASN A 56 13.68 15.16 1.73
CA ASN A 56 12.74 14.17 1.16
C ASN A 56 12.66 12.88 2.00
N ASN A 57 13.81 12.39 2.49
CA ASN A 57 13.88 11.17 3.29
C ASN A 57 13.14 11.30 4.63
N THR A 58 13.17 12.49 5.23
CA THR A 58 12.45 12.74 6.49
C THR A 58 10.95 12.73 6.24
N VAL A 59 10.48 13.38 5.18
CA VAL A 59 9.06 13.35 4.77
C VAL A 59 8.60 11.92 4.50
N HIS A 60 9.36 11.15 3.71
CA HIS A 60 9.08 9.75 3.43
C HIS A 60 8.99 8.90 4.70
N ARG A 61 9.94 9.08 5.63
CA ARG A 61 9.94 8.39 6.92
C ARG A 61 8.71 8.73 7.76
N ARG A 62 8.27 9.99 7.79
CA ARG A 62 7.04 10.39 8.53
C ARG A 62 5.78 9.78 7.95
N ILE A 63 5.71 9.66 6.62
CA ILE A 63 4.58 9.00 5.96
C ILE A 63 4.52 7.52 6.38
N ILE A 64 5.66 6.80 6.37
CA ILE A 64 5.72 5.39 6.78
C ILE A 64 5.45 5.22 8.29
N GLU A 65 6.15 5.98 9.14
CA GLU A 65 6.01 5.92 10.60
C GLU A 65 4.59 6.24 11.07
N SER A 66 3.83 7.04 10.30
CA SER A 66 2.43 7.37 10.62
C SER A 66 1.49 6.16 10.60
N GLY A 67 1.84 5.09 9.88
CA GLY A 67 0.95 3.93 9.66
C GLY A 67 -0.33 4.24 8.88
N TYR A 68 -0.55 5.50 8.47
CA TYR A 68 -1.78 5.95 7.80
C TYR A 68 -1.80 5.55 6.32
N MET A 69 -0.62 5.49 5.69
CA MET A 69 -0.44 5.13 4.29
C MET A 69 0.33 3.82 4.20
N ILE A 70 -0.40 2.72 4.07
CA ILE A 70 0.18 1.40 3.85
C ILE A 70 0.46 1.27 2.35
N HIS A 71 1.70 0.92 1.99
CA HIS A 71 2.03 0.57 0.62
C HIS A 71 1.22 -0.67 0.22
N ALA A 72 0.23 -0.49 -0.66
CA ALA A 72 -0.58 -1.57 -1.20
C ALA A 72 -0.23 -1.80 -2.66
N LYS A 73 0.15 -3.03 -3.01
CA LYS A 73 0.32 -3.43 -4.40
C LYS A 73 -1.04 -3.34 -5.08
N MET A 74 -1.15 -2.53 -6.13
CA MET A 74 -2.39 -2.44 -6.88
C MET A 74 -2.72 -3.81 -7.49
N ALA A 75 -3.97 -4.25 -7.32
CA ALA A 75 -4.44 -5.46 -7.99
C ALA A 75 -4.35 -5.24 -9.51
N ARG A 76 -3.82 -6.24 -10.24
CA ARG A 76 -3.73 -6.21 -11.71
C ARG A 76 -5.12 -6.42 -12.31
N ARG A 77 -6.00 -5.44 -12.16
CA ARG A 77 -7.36 -5.45 -12.68
C ARG A 77 -7.50 -4.32 -13.69
N LEU A 78 -8.06 -4.63 -14.85
CA LEU A 78 -8.42 -3.60 -15.81
C LEU A 78 -9.50 -2.70 -15.20
N PRO A 79 -9.38 -1.37 -15.32
CA PRO A 79 -10.39 -0.47 -14.81
C PRO A 79 -11.71 -0.72 -15.54
N LEU A 80 -12.77 -0.99 -14.78
CA LEU A 80 -14.12 -1.12 -15.33
C LEU A 80 -14.79 0.25 -15.35
N SER A 81 -15.29 0.64 -16.52
CA SER A 81 -16.19 1.79 -16.63
C SER A 81 -17.55 1.46 -15.99
N LYS A 82 -18.34 2.48 -15.66
CA LYS A 82 -19.72 2.30 -15.17
C LYS A 82 -20.56 1.46 -16.13
N LEU A 83 -20.35 1.63 -17.43
CA LEU A 83 -20.99 0.86 -18.49
C LEU A 83 -20.57 -0.61 -18.49
N HIS A 84 -19.28 -0.91 -18.27
CA HIS A 84 -18.83 -2.30 -18.14
C HIS A 84 -19.48 -2.98 -16.93
N ILE A 85 -19.58 -2.27 -15.80
CA ILE A 85 -20.17 -2.80 -14.57
C ILE A 85 -21.66 -3.12 -14.79
N SER A 86 -22.43 -2.20 -15.38
CA SER A 86 -23.87 -2.42 -15.61
C SER A 86 -24.12 -3.58 -16.57
N LYS A 87 -23.41 -3.65 -17.71
CA LYS A 87 -23.56 -4.73 -18.69
C LYS A 87 -23.19 -6.09 -18.11
N ARG A 88 -22.06 -6.19 -17.39
CA ARG A 88 -21.62 -7.44 -16.76
C ARG A 88 -22.60 -7.88 -15.66
N LEU A 89 -23.12 -6.96 -14.86
CA LEU A 89 -24.10 -7.26 -13.82
C LEU A 89 -25.42 -7.74 -14.41
N GLN A 90 -25.91 -7.08 -15.46
CA GLN A 90 -27.13 -7.50 -16.16
C GLN A 90 -26.95 -8.87 -16.80
N TRP A 91 -25.82 -9.11 -17.48
CA TRP A 91 -25.50 -10.41 -18.04
C TRP A 91 -25.47 -11.49 -16.96
N ALA A 92 -24.82 -11.24 -15.82
CA ALA A 92 -24.77 -12.19 -14.71
C ALA A 92 -26.16 -12.49 -14.16
N ARG A 93 -27.01 -11.49 -13.94
CA ARG A 93 -28.40 -11.69 -13.48
C ARG A 93 -29.21 -12.55 -14.43
N ASN A 94 -29.08 -12.30 -15.73
CA ASN A 94 -29.81 -13.05 -16.76
C ASN A 94 -29.38 -14.52 -16.86
N HIS A 95 -28.12 -14.81 -16.53
CA HIS A 95 -27.53 -16.15 -16.69
C HIS A 95 -27.27 -16.87 -15.36
N MET A 96 -27.62 -16.28 -14.22
CA MET A 96 -27.45 -16.90 -12.90
C MET A 96 -28.39 -18.11 -12.72
N SER A 97 -29.61 -18.02 -13.25
CA SER A 97 -30.63 -19.07 -13.23
C SER A 97 -30.73 -19.85 -14.55
N TYR A 98 -29.67 -19.84 -15.37
CA TYR A 98 -29.71 -20.43 -16.72
C TYR A 98 -29.84 -21.97 -16.71
N GLY A 99 -29.38 -22.63 -15.66
CA GLY A 99 -29.60 -24.07 -15.43
C GLY A 99 -29.12 -24.95 -16.59
N ASP A 100 -29.95 -25.92 -16.98
CA ASP A 100 -29.65 -26.90 -18.02
C ASP A 100 -29.39 -26.29 -19.40
N LYS A 101 -29.77 -25.02 -19.61
CA LYS A 101 -29.46 -24.29 -20.85
C LYS A 101 -27.96 -24.11 -21.06
N TRP A 102 -27.16 -24.18 -19.99
CA TRP A 102 -25.69 -24.18 -20.10
C TRP A 102 -25.16 -25.36 -20.92
N MET A 103 -25.87 -26.49 -20.97
CA MET A 103 -25.46 -27.68 -21.73
C MET A 103 -25.43 -27.44 -23.25
N ALA A 104 -26.14 -26.42 -23.74
CA ALA A 104 -26.15 -26.04 -25.14
C ALA A 104 -25.10 -24.96 -25.50
N VAL A 105 -24.32 -24.48 -24.53
CA VAL A 105 -23.37 -23.36 -24.73
C VAL A 105 -21.94 -23.88 -24.81
N LEU A 106 -21.27 -23.62 -25.94
CA LEU A 106 -19.84 -23.85 -26.12
C LEU A 106 -19.07 -22.53 -25.97
N PHE A 107 -18.01 -22.53 -25.16
CA PHE A 107 -17.12 -21.38 -24.99
C PHE A 107 -15.80 -21.58 -25.74
N SER A 108 -15.33 -20.54 -26.43
CA SER A 108 -14.00 -20.44 -27.02
C SER A 108 -13.39 -19.07 -26.71
N ASP A 109 -12.07 -19.02 -26.56
CA ASP A 109 -11.29 -17.78 -26.39
C ASP A 109 -9.91 -17.97 -27.03
N GLU A 110 -9.34 -16.90 -27.57
CA GLU A 110 -8.03 -16.93 -28.22
C GLU A 110 -6.95 -16.54 -27.21
N LYS A 111 -6.01 -17.46 -26.98
CA LYS A 111 -4.78 -17.14 -26.24
C LYS A 111 -3.62 -17.06 -27.21
N ILE A 112 -3.00 -15.89 -27.31
CA ILE A 112 -1.75 -15.73 -28.06
C ILE A 112 -0.67 -16.56 -27.36
N GLY A 113 -0.35 -17.71 -27.95
CA GLY A 113 0.74 -18.57 -27.50
C GLY A 113 2.07 -17.92 -27.83
N THR A 114 2.86 -17.57 -26.82
CA THR A 114 4.29 -17.34 -27.03
C THR A 114 4.92 -18.71 -27.20
N SER A 115 5.13 -19.15 -28.45
CA SER A 115 5.96 -20.30 -28.74
C SER A 115 7.40 -19.96 -28.36
N MET A 116 7.81 -20.34 -27.16
CA MET A 116 9.24 -20.48 -26.87
C MET A 116 9.69 -21.70 -27.66
N ASN A 117 10.35 -21.46 -28.80
CA ASN A 117 11.10 -22.48 -29.52
C ASN A 117 12.18 -23.00 -28.55
N LEU A 118 11.92 -24.13 -27.90
CA LEU A 118 12.93 -24.94 -27.23
C LEU A 118 13.71 -25.66 -28.33
N THR A 119 14.56 -24.92 -29.04
CA THR A 119 15.62 -25.50 -29.87
C THR A 119 16.95 -25.00 -29.32
N GLY A 120 17.45 -25.75 -28.35
CA GLY A 120 18.79 -25.66 -27.80
C GLY A 120 19.17 -27.06 -27.31
N ILE A 121 19.57 -27.92 -28.25
CA ILE A 121 20.49 -29.03 -28.01
C ILE A 121 21.85 -28.53 -28.48
#